data_AF-A0A8S3W0S8-F1
#
_entry.id   AF-A0A8S3W0S8-F1
#
_cell.length_a   1.000
_cell.length_b   1.000
_cell.length_c   1.000
_cell.angle_alpha   90.00
_cell.angle_beta   90.00
_cell.angle_gamma   90.00
#
_symmetry.space_group_name_H-M   'P 1'
#
loop_
_entity.id
_entity.type
_entity.pdbx_description
1 polymer ?
#
loop_
_entity_poly.entity_id
_entity_poly.type
_entity_poly.pdbx_seq_one_letter_code
_entity_poly.pdbx_strand_id
1 'polypeptide(L)'
;MTINIPDGVAYELVDSLRGGHLLLIQDYTFSRTNRSSRLWFCSSKLSSQCKAKVKLSNDKVVSHNLEHNHPPPRYFKTREGTLVKL
;
A
#
# COMPACT_ATOMS: atom_id res chain seq x y z
N MET A 1 19.17 0.83 18.33
CA MET A 1 18.44 2.12 18.22
C MET A 1 17.13 1.84 17.49
N THR A 2 16.11 1.40 18.23
CA THR A 2 14.82 0.99 17.65
C THR A 2 13.89 2.19 17.75
N ILE A 3 13.63 2.84 16.61
CA ILE A 3 12.76 4.01 16.56
C ILE A 3 11.32 3.50 16.75
N ASN A 4 10.83 3.58 17.99
CA ASN A 4 9.41 3.47 18.29
C ASN A 4 8.73 4.72 17.72
N ILE A 5 8.14 4.60 16.54
CA ILE A 5 7.26 5.63 15.99
C ILE A 5 5.85 5.32 16.53
N PRO A 6 5.24 6.19 17.36
CA PRO A 6 4.01 5.87 18.11
C PRO A 6 2.73 5.69 17.28
N ASP A 7 2.81 5.67 15.95
CA ASP A 7 1.73 5.28 15.03
C ASP A 7 2.32 4.75 13.69
N GLY A 8 3.48 4.08 13.78
CA GLY A 8 4.31 3.72 12.63
C GLY A 8 3.84 2.43 11.95
N VAL A 9 2.80 2.51 11.11
CA VAL A 9 2.48 1.40 10.20
C VAL A 9 3.67 1.13 9.29
N ALA A 10 4.29 -0.03 9.48
CA ALA A 10 5.34 -0.51 8.60
C ALA A 10 4.74 -0.75 7.20
N TYR A 11 5.33 -0.10 6.21
CA TYR A 11 4.97 -0.25 4.82
C TYR A 11 6.22 -0.56 4.00
N GLU A 12 6.05 -1.37 2.96
CA GLU A 12 7.09 -1.61 1.97
C GLU A 12 6.70 -0.95 0.65
N LEU A 13 7.59 -0.12 0.10
CA LEU A 13 7.45 0.36 -1.27
C LEU A 13 7.94 -0.71 -2.22
N VAL A 14 7.08 -1.07 -3.18
CA VAL A 14 7.34 -2.10 -4.16
C VAL A 14 6.92 -1.60 -5.52
N ASP A 15 7.70 -1.95 -6.53
CA ASP A 15 7.39 -1.58 -7.90
C ASP A 15 6.43 -2.59 -8.51
N SER A 16 5.52 -2.09 -9.34
CA SER A 16 4.64 -2.91 -10.16
C SER A 16 5.29 -3.11 -11.52
N LEU A 17 5.16 -4.30 -12.10
CA LEU A 17 5.59 -4.62 -13.48
C LEU A 17 5.06 -3.63 -14.53
N ARG A 18 3.93 -2.97 -14.23
CA ARG A 18 3.29 -1.98 -15.13
C ARG A 18 3.83 -0.55 -14.96
N GLY A 19 4.93 -0.36 -14.21
CA GLY A 19 5.60 0.94 -14.07
C GLY A 19 4.99 1.86 -13.01
N GLY A 20 4.38 1.30 -11.95
CA GLY A 20 3.77 2.06 -10.86
C GLY A 20 4.33 1.66 -9.49
N HIS A 21 4.43 2.60 -8.57
CA HIS A 21 4.80 2.30 -7.18
C HIS A 21 3.56 1.88 -6.39
N LEU A 22 3.69 0.82 -5.62
CA LEU A 22 2.69 0.30 -4.71
C LEU A 22 3.25 0.30 -3.28
N LEU A 23 2.37 0.49 -2.31
CA LEU A 23 2.68 0.25 -0.90
C LEU A 23 2.12 -1.10 -0.51
N LEU A 24 2.95 -1.95 0.06
CA LEU A 24 2.54 -3.20 0.67
C LEU A 24 2.46 -2.99 2.19
N ILE A 25 1.27 -3.16 2.75
CA ILE A 25 1.01 -3.05 4.19
C ILE A 25 0.18 -4.27 4.60
N GLN A 26 0.71 -5.09 5.52
CA GLN A 26 0.02 -6.27 6.05
C GLN A 26 -0.61 -7.16 4.97
N ASP A 27 0.13 -7.44 3.88
CA ASP A 27 -0.32 -8.25 2.73
C ASP A 27 -1.28 -7.54 1.73
N TYR A 28 -1.69 -6.31 2.02
CA TYR A 28 -2.52 -5.52 1.11
C TYR A 28 -1.68 -4.50 0.32
N THR A 29 -2.04 -4.32 -0.95
CA THR A 29 -1.40 -3.33 -1.81
C THR A 29 -2.24 -2.07 -1.92
N PHE A 30 -1.55 -0.94 -1.84
CA PHE A 30 -2.13 0.38 -2.04
C PHE A 30 -1.44 1.06 -3.20
N SER A 31 -2.24 1.65 -4.07
CA SER A 31 -1.81 2.42 -5.23
C SER A 31 -2.19 3.88 -5.04
N ARG A 32 -1.33 4.79 -5.52
CA ARG A 32 -1.65 6.22 -5.61
C ARG A 32 -1.99 6.58 -7.04
N THR A 33 -2.97 7.46 -7.21
CA THR A 33 -3.36 7.96 -8.53
C THR A 33 -2.31 8.91 -9.12
N ASN A 34 -1.73 9.78 -8.28
CA ASN A 34 -0.74 10.78 -8.68
C ASN A 34 0.46 10.76 -7.75
N ARG A 35 1.65 11.10 -8.24
CA ARG A 35 2.86 11.18 -7.40
C ARG A 35 2.78 12.26 -6.31
N SER A 36 2.15 13.39 -6.61
CA SER A 36 1.84 14.44 -5.61
C SER A 36 0.69 14.06 -4.67
N SER A 37 -0.06 13.00 -4.98
CA SER A 37 -1.09 12.51 -4.07
C SER A 37 -0.42 11.86 -2.87
N ARG A 38 -0.70 12.45 -1.72
CA ARG A 38 -0.42 11.89 -0.39
C ARG A 38 -1.36 10.74 -0.02
N LEU A 39 -2.44 10.57 -0.78
CA LEU A 39 -3.45 9.54 -0.57
C LEU A 39 -3.18 8.34 -1.46
N TRP A 40 -3.15 7.19 -0.82
CA TRP A 40 -3.00 5.86 -1.37
C TRP A 40 -4.27 5.08 -1.09
N PHE A 41 -4.75 4.33 -2.07
CA PHE A 41 -5.98 3.57 -1.99
C PHE A 41 -5.70 2.11 -2.23
N CYS A 42 -6.45 1.22 -1.59
CA CYS A 42 -6.30 -0.21 -1.85
C CYS A 42 -6.50 -0.51 -3.33
N SER A 43 -5.66 -1.38 -3.91
CA SER A 43 -5.77 -1.79 -5.32
C SER A 43 -7.14 -2.40 -5.65
N SER A 44 -7.81 -3.02 -4.67
CA SER A 44 -9.17 -3.56 -4.79
C SER A 44 -10.27 -2.52 -4.59
N LYS A 45 -9.96 -1.23 -4.51
CA LYS A 45 -10.95 -0.14 -4.44
C LYS A 45 -11.91 -0.15 -5.62
N LEU A 46 -11.42 -0.45 -6.83
CA LEU A 46 -12.29 -0.55 -8.02
C LEU A 46 -13.01 -1.90 -8.10
N SER A 47 -12.35 -2.99 -7.74
CA SER A 47 -12.89 -4.35 -7.91
C SER A 47 -13.84 -4.77 -6.79
N SER A 48 -13.60 -4.32 -5.56
CA SER A 48 -14.33 -4.74 -4.35
C SER A 48 -14.89 -3.56 -3.57
N GLN A 49 -14.87 -2.36 -4.17
CA GLN A 49 -15.32 -1.11 -3.55
C GLN A 49 -14.71 -0.86 -2.16
N CYS A 50 -13.46 -1.30 -2.00
CA CYS A 50 -12.76 -1.22 -0.73
C CYS A 50 -12.53 0.24 -0.30
N LYS A 51 -12.84 0.54 0.96
CA LYS A 51 -12.67 1.87 1.56
C LYS A 51 -11.29 2.07 2.19
N ALA A 52 -10.44 1.04 2.18
CA ALA A 52 -9.11 1.11 2.72
C ALA A 52 -8.24 2.15 1.98
N LYS A 53 -7.60 3.02 2.76
CA LYS A 53 -6.83 4.16 2.27
C LYS A 53 -5.74 4.53 3.26
N VAL A 54 -4.61 5.01 2.76
CA VAL A 54 -3.46 5.43 3.56
C VAL A 54 -3.04 6.82 3.13
N LYS A 55 -2.78 7.68 4.10
CA LYS A 55 -2.33 9.05 3.93
C LYS A 55 -0.90 9.17 4.41
N LEU A 56 0.00 9.36 3.45
CA LEU A 56 1.41 9.61 3.68
C LEU A 56 1.68 11.10 3.56
N SER A 57 2.36 11.69 4.54
CA SER A 57 2.85 13.06 4.46
C SER A 57 4.34 13.05 4.79
N ASN A 58 5.15 13.61 3.88
CA ASN A 58 6.60 13.69 4.06
C ASN A 58 7.22 12.33 4.41
N ASP A 59 6.82 11.30 3.64
CA ASP A 59 7.27 9.89 3.77
C ASP A 59 6.88 9.20 5.08
N LYS A 60 5.98 9.82 5.86
CA LYS A 60 5.44 9.25 7.10
C LYS A 60 3.95 9.01 6.98
N VAL A 61 3.48 7.87 7.49
CA VAL A 61 2.05 7.59 7.57
C VAL A 61 1.47 8.54 8.61
N VAL A 62 0.54 9.40 8.18
CA VAL A 62 -0.16 10.35 9.07
C VAL A 62 -1.54 9.82 9.42
N SER A 63 -2.15 9.05 8.52
CA SER A 63 -3.43 8.39 8.76
C SER A 63 -3.53 7.15 7.89
N HIS A 64 -4.14 6.10 8.40
CA HIS A 64 -4.37 4.88 7.64
C HIS A 64 -5.72 4.30 8.03
N ASN A 65 -6.38 3.71 7.05
CA ASN A 65 -7.62 2.96 7.20
C ASN A 65 -7.40 1.63 6.53
N LEU A 66 -7.13 0.60 7.32
CA LEU A 66 -6.87 -0.76 6.86
C LEU A 66 -8.12 -1.64 6.97
N GLU A 67 -9.31 -1.04 6.97
CA GLU A 67 -10.57 -1.77 6.94
C GLU A 67 -10.83 -2.26 5.51
N HIS A 68 -10.58 -3.55 5.29
CA HIS A 68 -10.80 -4.24 4.03
C HIS A 68 -12.06 -5.10 4.10
N ASN A 69 -12.98 -4.91 3.14
CA ASN A 69 -14.17 -5.77 2.98
C ASN A 69 -13.93 -6.91 1.98
N HIS A 70 -12.68 -7.31 1.77
CA HIS A 70 -12.32 -8.35 0.82
C HIS A 70 -11.08 -9.09 1.30
N PRO A 71 -10.89 -10.35 0.90
CA PRO A 71 -9.66 -11.07 1.20
C PRO A 71 -8.47 -10.40 0.49
N PRO A 72 -7.25 -10.56 1.05
CA PRO A 72 -6.04 -10.03 0.42
C PRO A 72 -5.86 -10.67 -0.96
N PRO A 73 -5.59 -9.88 -2.01
CA PRO A 73 -5.27 -10.44 -3.31
C PRO A 73 -3.94 -11.17 -3.19
N ARG A 74 -3.83 -12.37 -3.79
CA ARG A 74 -2.56 -13.10 -3.80
C ARG A 74 -1.58 -12.37 -4.70
N TYR A 75 -0.57 -11.76 -4.10
CA TYR A 75 0.57 -11.20 -4.83
C TYR A 75 1.81 -12.05 -4.56
N PHE A 76 2.66 -12.18 -5.57
CA PHE A 76 3.98 -12.76 -5.41
C PHE A 76 5.03 -11.64 -5.48
N LYS A 77 5.77 -11.45 -4.38
CA LYS A 77 6.93 -10.56 -4.36
C LYS A 77 8.12 -11.30 -4.95
N THR A 78 8.64 -10.78 -6.06
CA THR A 78 9.88 -11.29 -6.66
C THR A 78 11.09 -10.86 -5.83
N ARG A 79 12.23 -11.54 -6.01
CA ARG A 79 13.49 -11.20 -5.31
C ARG A 79 13.99 -9.78 -5.64
N GLU A 80 13.55 -9.23 -6.77
CA GLU A 80 13.83 -7.86 -7.21
C GLU A 80 12.88 -6.81 -6.60
N GLY A 81 11.99 -7.19 -5.68
CA GLY A 81 11.08 -6.24 -5.02
C GLY A 81 9.88 -5.83 -5.87
N THR A 82 9.66 -6.50 -7.01
CA THR A 82 8.49 -6.27 -7.87
C THR A 82 7.32 -7.15 -7.45
N LEU A 83 6.11 -6.57 -7.35
CA LEU A 83 4.88 -7.32 -7.11
C LEU A 83 4.22 -7.80 -8.41
N VAL A 84 3.97 -9.10 -8.47
CA VAL A 84 3.21 -9.75 -9.53
C VAL A 84 1.87 -10.19 -8.96
N LYS A 85 0.77 -9.67 -9.53
CA LYS A 85 -0.58 -10.13 -9.21
C LYS A 85 -0.79 -11.49 -9.89
N LEU A 86 -1.21 -12.50 -9.12
CA LEU A 86 -1.61 -13.80 -9.67
C LEU A 86 -2.97 -13.72 -10.37
#